data_AF-A0A954W7S1-F1
#
_entry.id   AF-A0A954W7S1-F1
#
_cell.length_a   1.000
_cell.length_b   1.000
_cell.length_c   1.000
_cell.angle_alpha   90.00
_cell.angle_beta   90.00
_cell.angle_gamma   90.00
#
_symmetry.space_group_name_H-M   'P 1'
#
loop_
_entity.id
_entity.type
_entity.pdbx_description
1 polymer ?
#
loop_
_entity_poly.entity_id
_entity_poly.type
_entity_poly.pdbx_seq_one_letter_code
_entity_poly.pdbx_strand_id
1 'polypeptide(L)'
;MAFEWWSIAPPVLAILLAIITRRIVPSLLLSVFAGAVIWKWGRPVEAVTAFAEDLLWSNLAEADHLRVFVFTLLMGAMIGLIHASGGMQDLVNRIAPVARGRRGGQLITWLLGLVIFIDDYANSLLLGTTMRPLCDRLRISRAKLAYLVDSTAAPVSGLAIVSTWVAGEIGYIQDGFAQLDAAGLGSVDGFAVFVETIPYRFYVLYALAFVPMVALLNRDFGPMWRAERETLLA
;
A
#
# COMPACT_ATOMS: atom_id res chain seq x y z
N MET A 1 -11.98 -18.61 -28.90
CA MET A 1 -13.05 -17.60 -28.85
C MET A 1 -12.74 -16.69 -27.68
N ALA A 2 -12.60 -15.40 -27.96
CA ALA A 2 -11.89 -14.48 -27.09
C ALA A 2 -12.77 -14.07 -25.90
N PHE A 3 -12.22 -14.19 -24.69
CA PHE A 3 -12.85 -13.80 -23.42
C PHE A 3 -12.96 -12.25 -23.25
N GLU A 4 -13.02 -11.50 -24.36
CA GLU A 4 -12.59 -10.08 -24.44
C GLU A 4 -13.16 -9.19 -23.34
N TRP A 5 -14.48 -9.21 -23.12
CA TRP A 5 -15.13 -8.40 -22.08
C TRP A 5 -15.38 -9.18 -20.79
N TRP A 6 -15.48 -10.51 -20.86
CA TRP A 6 -15.79 -11.37 -19.72
C TRP A 6 -14.61 -11.51 -18.75
N SER A 7 -13.38 -11.29 -19.21
CA SER A 7 -12.17 -11.27 -18.37
C SER A 7 -12.14 -10.12 -17.37
N ILE A 8 -12.84 -9.02 -17.64
CA ILE A 8 -12.93 -7.84 -16.77
C ILE A 8 -14.00 -8.03 -15.67
N ALA A 9 -14.95 -8.95 -15.88
CA ALA A 9 -16.06 -9.14 -14.96
C ALA A 9 -15.63 -9.55 -13.53
N PRO A 10 -14.67 -10.48 -13.32
CA PRO A 10 -14.24 -10.83 -11.97
C PRO A 10 -13.60 -9.63 -11.21
N PRO A 11 -12.59 -8.91 -11.76
CA PRO A 11 -12.05 -7.73 -11.09
C PRO A 11 -13.10 -6.66 -10.72
N VAL A 12 -14.04 -6.39 -11.62
CA VAL A 12 -15.13 -5.42 -11.36
C VAL A 12 -16.05 -5.94 -10.25
N LEU A 13 -16.41 -7.22 -10.28
CA LEU A 13 -17.23 -7.85 -9.25
C LEU A 13 -16.53 -7.79 -7.88
N ALA A 14 -15.22 -8.03 -7.83
CA ALA A 14 -14.43 -7.92 -6.60
C ALA A 14 -14.55 -6.52 -5.98
N ILE A 15 -14.36 -5.48 -6.78
CA ILE A 15 -14.43 -4.08 -6.33
C ILE A 15 -15.83 -3.74 -5.83
N LEU A 16 -16.87 -4.06 -6.62
CA LEU A 16 -18.26 -3.77 -6.27
C LEU A 16 -18.68 -4.50 -4.99
N LEU A 17 -18.38 -5.80 -4.89
CA LEU A 17 -18.67 -6.59 -3.70
C LEU A 17 -17.90 -6.07 -2.49
N ALA A 18 -16.63 -5.68 -2.65
CA ALA A 18 -15.84 -5.15 -1.53
C ALA A 18 -16.44 -3.85 -0.99
N ILE A 19 -16.92 -2.96 -1.87
CA ILE A 19 -17.58 -1.70 -1.48
C ILE A 19 -18.93 -1.97 -0.79
N ILE A 20 -19.76 -2.87 -1.35
CA ILE A 20 -21.11 -3.15 -0.83
C ILE A 20 -21.05 -3.93 0.49
N THR A 21 -20.27 -5.01 0.53
CA THR A 21 -20.20 -5.91 1.68
C THR A 21 -19.30 -5.36 2.79
N ARG A 22 -18.41 -4.41 2.46
CA ARG A 22 -17.31 -3.94 3.33
C ARG A 22 -16.44 -5.08 3.85
N ARG A 23 -16.36 -6.19 3.10
CA ARG A 23 -15.59 -7.38 3.45
C ARG A 23 -14.75 -7.80 2.25
N ILE A 24 -13.46 -7.45 2.29
CA ILE A 24 -12.52 -7.65 1.18
C ILE A 24 -12.34 -9.14 0.87
N VAL A 25 -12.03 -9.97 1.89
CA VAL A 25 -11.70 -11.39 1.69
C VAL A 25 -12.86 -12.18 1.05
N PRO A 26 -14.11 -12.14 1.56
CA PRO A 26 -15.25 -12.79 0.90
C PRO A 26 -15.50 -12.27 -0.52
N SER A 27 -15.31 -10.97 -0.75
CA SER A 27 -15.53 -10.36 -2.07
C SER A 27 -14.51 -10.85 -3.11
N LEU A 28 -13.25 -10.98 -2.71
CA LEU A 28 -12.20 -11.57 -3.55
C LEU A 28 -12.50 -13.04 -3.87
N LEU A 29 -12.85 -13.85 -2.86
CA LEU A 29 -13.17 -15.26 -3.07
C LEU A 29 -14.37 -15.46 -4.01
N LEU A 30 -15.44 -14.68 -3.80
CA LEU A 30 -16.62 -14.73 -4.67
C LEU A 30 -16.31 -14.28 -6.10
N SER A 31 -15.45 -13.29 -6.26
CA SER A 31 -14.97 -12.84 -7.57
C SER A 31 -14.15 -13.93 -8.28
N VAL A 32 -13.17 -14.53 -7.60
CA VAL A 32 -12.35 -15.61 -8.18
C VAL A 32 -13.23 -16.81 -8.56
N PHE A 33 -14.23 -17.14 -7.72
CA PHE A 33 -15.22 -18.16 -8.06
C PHE A 33 -16.05 -17.79 -9.30
N ALA A 34 -16.51 -16.54 -9.41
CA ALA A 34 -17.19 -16.07 -10.62
C ALA A 34 -16.29 -16.16 -11.86
N GLY A 35 -14.99 -15.87 -11.72
CA GLY A 35 -13.99 -16.09 -12.76
C GLY A 35 -13.86 -17.56 -13.18
N ALA A 36 -13.87 -18.49 -12.21
CA ALA A 36 -13.85 -19.92 -12.48
C ALA A 36 -15.12 -20.39 -13.23
N VAL A 37 -16.29 -19.86 -12.87
CA VAL A 37 -17.57 -20.15 -13.55
C VAL A 37 -17.54 -19.65 -15.00
N ILE A 38 -17.01 -18.46 -15.24
CA ILE A 38 -16.83 -17.91 -16.59
C ILE A 38 -15.85 -18.78 -17.39
N TRP A 39 -14.73 -19.17 -16.78
CA TRP A 39 -13.71 -19.99 -17.44
C TRP A 39 -14.23 -21.36 -17.88
N LYS A 40 -15.06 -22.01 -17.05
CA LYS A 40 -15.69 -23.31 -17.36
C LYS A 40 -17.06 -23.20 -18.04
N TRP A 41 -17.39 -22.04 -18.62
CA TRP A 41 -18.63 -21.80 -19.37
C TRP A 41 -19.91 -22.18 -18.62
N GLY A 42 -19.98 -21.88 -17.33
CA GLY A 42 -21.18 -22.13 -16.52
C GLY A 42 -21.39 -23.58 -16.07
N ARG A 43 -20.41 -24.48 -16.28
CA ARG A 43 -20.46 -25.87 -15.78
C ARG A 43 -20.10 -25.88 -14.27
N PRO A 44 -21.07 -26.04 -13.35
CA PRO A 44 -20.85 -25.71 -11.95
C PRO A 44 -19.88 -26.66 -11.24
N VAL A 45 -19.93 -27.96 -11.58
CA VAL A 45 -19.04 -28.96 -10.98
C VAL A 45 -17.58 -28.69 -11.37
N GLU A 46 -17.31 -28.43 -12.65
CA GLU A 46 -15.97 -28.13 -13.14
C GLU A 46 -15.47 -26.76 -12.69
N ALA A 47 -16.37 -25.80 -12.50
CA ALA A 47 -16.02 -24.49 -11.95
C ALA A 47 -15.59 -24.58 -10.49
N VAL A 48 -16.25 -25.44 -9.69
CA VAL A 48 -15.85 -25.68 -8.29
C VAL A 48 -14.48 -26.35 -8.22
N THR A 49 -14.23 -27.39 -9.03
CA THR A 49 -12.92 -28.05 -9.05
C THR A 49 -11.83 -27.09 -9.52
N ALA A 50 -12.09 -26.29 -10.55
CA ALA A 50 -11.15 -25.28 -11.04
C ALA A 50 -10.87 -24.18 -10.03
N PHE A 51 -11.89 -23.72 -9.31
CA PHE A 51 -11.71 -22.75 -8.23
C PHE A 51 -10.81 -23.32 -7.13
N ALA A 52 -11.07 -24.54 -6.68
CA ALA A 52 -10.35 -25.15 -5.57
C ALA A 52 -8.93 -25.59 -5.94
N GLU A 53 -8.77 -26.31 -7.05
CA GLU A 53 -7.50 -26.94 -7.45
C GLU A 53 -6.65 -26.01 -8.33
N ASP A 54 -7.23 -25.53 -9.43
CA ASP A 54 -6.49 -24.78 -10.46
C ASP A 54 -6.20 -23.33 -10.07
N LEU A 55 -7.04 -22.70 -9.23
CA LEU A 55 -6.91 -21.29 -8.87
C LEU A 55 -6.45 -21.08 -7.42
N LEU A 56 -7.04 -21.76 -6.44
CA LEU A 56 -6.64 -21.60 -5.04
C LEU A 56 -5.42 -22.45 -4.69
N TRP A 57 -5.50 -23.77 -4.86
CA TRP A 57 -4.48 -24.68 -4.37
C TRP A 57 -3.16 -24.53 -5.13
N SER A 58 -3.20 -24.44 -6.46
CA SER A 58 -2.01 -24.24 -7.31
C SER A 58 -1.19 -23.02 -6.87
N ASN A 59 -1.85 -21.86 -6.72
CA ASN A 59 -1.22 -20.62 -6.31
C ASN A 59 -0.73 -20.67 -4.85
N LEU A 60 -1.45 -21.35 -3.96
CA LEU A 60 -1.05 -21.47 -2.55
C LEU A 60 0.12 -22.44 -2.36
N ALA A 61 0.20 -23.49 -3.18
CA ALA A 61 1.26 -24.49 -3.15
C ALA A 61 2.52 -24.05 -3.92
N GLU A 62 2.45 -22.95 -4.67
CA GLU A 62 3.58 -22.39 -5.39
C GLU A 62 4.62 -21.82 -4.41
N ALA A 63 5.87 -22.26 -4.56
CA ALA A 63 6.93 -21.98 -3.59
C ALA A 63 7.21 -20.47 -3.46
N ASP A 64 7.13 -19.71 -4.55
CA ASP A 64 7.40 -18.28 -4.55
C ASP A 64 6.27 -17.48 -3.89
N HIS A 65 5.01 -17.82 -4.16
CA HIS A 65 3.86 -17.26 -3.44
C HIS A 65 3.92 -17.59 -1.94
N LEU A 66 4.29 -18.81 -1.57
CA LEU A 66 4.43 -19.20 -0.17
C LEU A 66 5.57 -18.44 0.53
N ARG A 67 6.70 -18.22 -0.14
CA ARG A 67 7.81 -17.39 0.38
C ARG A 67 7.33 -15.96 0.63
N VAL A 68 6.62 -15.35 -0.31
CA VAL A 68 6.05 -14.00 -0.16
C VAL A 68 5.03 -13.96 0.98
N PHE A 69 4.17 -14.97 1.10
CA PHE A 69 3.19 -15.07 2.17
C PHE A 69 3.84 -15.15 3.55
N VAL A 70 4.80 -16.05 3.74
CA VAL A 70 5.54 -16.21 5.00
C VAL A 70 6.34 -14.95 5.32
N PHE A 71 6.99 -14.34 4.33
CA PHE A 71 7.70 -13.07 4.51
C PHE A 71 6.77 -11.97 5.02
N THR A 72 5.59 -11.82 4.41
CA THR A 72 4.59 -10.83 4.82
C THR A 72 4.08 -11.08 6.25
N LEU A 73 3.86 -12.35 6.61
CA LEU A 73 3.46 -12.73 7.97
C LEU A 73 4.55 -12.37 9.01
N LEU A 74 5.82 -12.67 8.71
CA LEU A 74 6.95 -12.36 9.58
C LEU A 74 7.17 -10.85 9.73
N MET A 75 7.02 -10.08 8.63
CA MET A 75 7.04 -8.62 8.68
C MET A 75 5.94 -8.08 9.59
N GLY A 76 4.70 -8.56 9.44
CA GLY A 76 3.59 -8.19 10.32
C GLY A 76 3.88 -8.49 11.81
N ALA A 77 4.44 -9.67 12.10
CA ALA A 77 4.84 -10.05 13.46
C ALA A 77 5.93 -9.13 14.04
N MET A 78 6.95 -8.80 13.24
CA MET A 78 8.02 -7.87 13.61
C MET A 78 7.46 -6.47 13.92
N ILE A 79 6.58 -5.95 13.06
CA ILE A 79 5.92 -4.66 13.27
C ILE A 79 5.09 -4.66 14.55
N GLY A 80 4.32 -5.74 14.79
CA GLY A 80 3.55 -5.93 16.03
C GLY A 80 4.43 -5.92 17.27
N LEU A 81 5.59 -6.57 17.23
CA LEU A 81 6.56 -6.59 18.33
C LEU A 81 7.19 -5.21 18.57
N ILE A 82 7.56 -4.49 17.50
CA ILE A 82 8.09 -3.13 17.59
C ILE A 82 7.06 -2.18 18.23
N HIS A 83 5.79 -2.31 17.86
CA HIS A 83 4.71 -1.54 18.47
C HIS A 83 4.52 -1.91 19.94
N ALA A 84 4.45 -3.21 20.26
CA ALA A 84 4.25 -3.69 21.63
C ALA A 84 5.41 -3.35 22.58
N SER A 85 6.64 -3.30 22.07
CA SER A 85 7.83 -2.93 22.87
C SER A 85 7.92 -1.43 23.18
N GLY A 86 7.07 -0.58 22.57
CA GLY A 86 7.11 0.86 22.76
C GLY A 86 8.30 1.57 22.10
N GLY A 87 9.13 0.85 21.34
CA GLY A 87 10.33 1.42 20.70
C GLY A 87 10.02 2.61 19.78
N MET A 88 8.90 2.55 19.06
CA MET A 88 8.44 3.66 18.20
C MET A 88 8.00 4.88 19.01
N GLN A 89 7.35 4.65 20.15
CA GLN A 89 6.94 5.73 21.06
C GLN A 89 8.16 6.43 21.65
N ASP A 90 9.21 5.69 22.02
CA ASP A 90 10.46 6.29 22.49
C ASP A 90 11.20 7.07 21.39
N LEU A 91 11.25 6.54 20.16
CA LEU A 91 11.82 7.24 19.01
C LEU A 91 11.14 8.60 18.79
N VAL A 92 9.80 8.63 18.81
CA VAL A 92 9.07 9.89 18.67
C VAL A 92 9.28 10.81 19.87
N ASN A 93 9.30 10.30 21.09
CA ASN A 93 9.56 11.12 22.27
C ASN A 93 10.94 11.81 22.22
N ARG A 94 11.93 11.19 21.58
CA ARG A 94 13.27 11.78 21.36
C ARG A 94 13.28 12.83 20.25
N ILE A 95 12.45 12.69 19.23
CA ILE A 95 12.42 13.59 18.06
C ILE A 95 11.41 14.75 18.27
N ALA A 96 10.35 14.53 19.05
CA ALA A 96 9.33 15.53 19.37
C ALA A 96 9.84 16.88 19.94
N PRO A 97 10.94 16.94 20.72
CA PRO A 97 11.54 18.21 21.18
C PRO A 97 12.16 19.05 20.05
N VAL A 98 12.51 18.43 18.91
CA VAL A 98 13.04 19.13 17.73
C VAL A 98 11.92 19.90 17.01
N ALA A 99 10.67 19.44 17.13
CA ALA A 99 9.48 20.12 16.58
C ALA A 99 9.04 21.30 17.48
N ARG A 100 9.72 22.44 17.34
CA ARG A 100 9.41 23.67 18.10
C ARG A 100 8.15 24.42 17.63
N GLY A 101 7.54 24.03 16.50
CA GLY A 101 6.35 24.69 15.97
C GLY A 101 5.63 23.86 14.91
N ARG A 102 4.48 24.35 14.42
CA ARG A 102 3.60 23.63 13.48
C ARG A 102 4.32 23.10 12.26
N ARG A 103 5.12 23.94 11.60
CA ARG A 103 5.89 23.56 10.39
C ARG A 103 6.89 22.44 10.71
N GLY A 104 7.63 22.60 11.81
CA GLY A 104 8.57 21.59 12.28
C GLY A 104 7.91 20.25 12.62
N GLY A 105 6.74 20.28 13.27
CA GLY A 105 5.95 19.09 13.54
C GLY A 105 5.56 18.34 12.28
N GLN A 106 5.04 19.05 11.28
CA GLN A 106 4.65 18.46 10.00
C GLN A 106 5.84 17.88 9.22
N LEU A 107 6.96 18.61 9.18
CA LEU A 107 8.19 18.14 8.52
C LEU A 107 8.80 16.94 9.22
N ILE A 108 8.74 16.89 10.55
CA ILE A 108 9.20 15.72 11.30
C ILE A 108 8.28 14.53 11.04
N THR A 109 6.96 14.71 11.03
CA THR A 109 6.02 13.64 10.66
C THR A 109 6.34 13.10 9.27
N TRP A 110 6.56 13.99 8.31
CA TRP A 110 6.95 13.60 6.95
C TRP A 110 8.29 12.85 6.92
N LEU A 111 9.34 13.37 7.57
CA LEU A 111 10.66 12.75 7.62
C LEU A 111 10.60 11.37 8.28
N LEU A 112 9.82 11.24 9.35
CA LEU A 112 9.63 9.98 10.05
C LEU A 112 8.85 8.97 9.18
N GLY A 113 7.93 9.47 8.35
CA GLY A 113 7.29 8.75 7.24
C GLY A 113 8.29 8.19 6.22
N LEU A 114 9.32 8.95 5.88
CA LEU A 114 10.38 8.49 4.99
C LEU A 114 11.29 7.43 5.63
N VAL A 115 11.44 7.42 6.95
CA VAL A 115 12.35 6.52 7.66
C VAL A 115 11.67 5.21 8.04
N ILE A 116 10.38 5.24 8.40
CA ILE A 116 9.61 4.06 8.80
C ILE A 116 8.86 3.50 7.58
N PHE A 117 9.60 3.11 6.54
CA PHE A 117 9.02 2.67 5.26
C PHE A 117 8.92 1.16 5.09
N ILE A 118 9.00 0.41 6.19
CA ILE A 118 9.02 -1.07 6.17
C ILE A 118 7.78 -1.61 5.44
N ASP A 119 6.63 -1.01 5.70
CA ASP A 119 5.33 -1.40 5.14
C ASP A 119 4.36 -0.20 5.23
N ASP A 120 3.45 -0.05 4.27
CA ASP A 120 2.50 1.08 4.21
C ASP A 120 1.46 1.04 5.36
N TYR A 121 1.03 -0.15 5.77
CA TYR A 121 0.17 -0.30 6.95
C TYR A 121 0.92 -0.02 8.25
N ALA A 122 2.14 -0.53 8.38
CA ALA A 122 2.98 -0.25 9.54
C ALA A 122 3.27 1.24 9.68
N ASN A 123 3.69 1.89 8.58
CA ASN A 123 3.93 3.31 8.52
C ASN A 123 2.69 4.08 9.01
N SER A 124 1.52 3.74 8.46
CA SER A 124 0.27 4.44 8.77
C SER A 124 -0.19 4.26 10.22
N LEU A 125 -0.14 3.03 10.72
CA LEU A 125 -0.57 2.70 12.07
C LEU A 125 0.39 3.27 13.11
N LEU A 126 1.70 3.06 12.92
CA LEU A 126 2.73 3.51 13.84
C LEU A 126 2.78 5.04 13.87
N LEU A 127 2.99 5.70 12.74
CA LEU A 127 3.10 7.17 12.72
C LEU A 127 1.80 7.85 13.14
N GLY A 128 0.66 7.36 12.68
CA GLY A 128 -0.64 7.96 13.00
C GLY A 128 -0.99 7.89 14.48
N THR A 129 -0.58 6.83 15.19
CA THR A 129 -0.78 6.72 16.64
C THR A 129 0.30 7.46 17.42
N THR A 130 1.56 7.33 17.02
CA THR A 130 2.69 7.88 17.77
C THR A 130 2.84 9.40 17.60
N MET A 131 2.53 9.97 16.42
CA MET A 131 2.60 11.42 16.20
C MET A 131 1.40 12.20 16.71
N ARG A 132 0.31 11.50 17.05
CA ARG A 132 -0.93 12.12 17.52
C ARG A 132 -0.73 13.07 18.71
N PRO A 133 0.00 12.72 19.80
CA PRO A 133 0.22 13.64 20.92
C PRO A 133 1.02 14.90 20.53
N LEU A 134 2.00 14.75 19.63
CA LEU A 134 2.78 15.87 19.13
C LEU A 134 1.93 16.80 18.26
N CYS A 135 1.12 16.25 17.37
CA CYS A 135 0.21 17.00 16.52
C CYS A 135 -0.86 17.73 17.34
N ASP A 136 -1.45 17.05 18.33
CA ASP A 136 -2.44 17.64 19.24
C ASP A 136 -1.80 18.82 20.02
N ARG A 137 -0.57 18.68 20.54
CA ARG A 137 0.19 19.77 21.20
C ARG A 137 0.48 20.95 20.27
N LEU A 138 0.74 20.69 18.99
CA LEU A 138 1.02 21.71 17.98
C LEU A 138 -0.24 22.24 17.29
N ARG A 139 -1.45 21.81 17.73
CA ARG A 139 -2.75 22.12 17.13
C ARG A 139 -2.88 21.74 15.65
N ILE A 140 -2.20 20.69 15.21
CA ILE A 140 -2.33 20.13 13.86
C ILE A 140 -3.55 19.20 13.87
N SER A 141 -4.47 19.40 12.94
CA SER A 141 -5.71 18.63 12.84
C SER A 141 -5.43 17.15 12.54
N ARG A 142 -6.37 16.30 12.99
CA ARG A 142 -6.32 14.85 12.68
C ARG A 142 -6.38 14.57 11.19
N ALA A 143 -7.12 15.39 10.43
CA ALA A 143 -7.19 15.29 8.97
C ALA A 143 -5.83 15.57 8.32
N LYS A 144 -5.10 16.56 8.80
CA LYS A 144 -3.76 16.87 8.30
C LYS A 144 -2.74 15.82 8.69
N LEU A 145 -2.79 15.30 9.92
CA LEU A 145 -1.95 14.16 10.32
C LEU A 145 -2.21 12.95 9.42
N ALA A 146 -3.48 12.62 9.14
CA ALA A 146 -3.82 11.53 8.23
C ALA A 146 -3.24 11.75 6.83
N TYR A 147 -3.35 12.97 6.28
CA TYR A 147 -2.75 13.33 5.01
C TYR A 147 -1.22 13.16 4.99
N LEU A 148 -0.51 13.65 6.03
CA LEU A 148 0.95 13.54 6.12
C LEU A 148 1.40 12.08 6.13
N VAL A 149 0.71 11.25 6.91
CA VAL A 149 1.06 9.84 7.10
C VAL A 149 0.74 9.04 5.85
N ASP A 150 -0.46 9.16 5.29
CA ASP A 150 -0.90 8.45 4.09
C ASP A 150 -0.04 8.80 2.87
N SER A 151 0.26 10.09 2.70
CA SER A 151 1.11 10.59 1.60
C SER A 151 2.59 10.20 1.73
N THR A 152 3.00 9.59 2.85
CA THR A 152 4.34 8.99 3.02
C THR A 152 4.31 7.47 3.05
N ALA A 153 3.20 6.84 3.44
CA ALA A 153 3.12 5.39 3.54
C ALA A 153 3.21 4.70 2.17
N ALA A 154 2.23 4.92 1.29
CA ALA A 154 2.21 4.31 -0.04
C ALA A 154 3.30 4.85 -0.98
N PRO A 155 3.61 6.17 -0.98
CA PRO A 155 4.68 6.68 -1.85
C PRO A 155 6.08 6.17 -1.50
N VAL A 156 6.46 6.09 -0.23
CA VAL A 156 7.81 5.63 0.12
C VAL A 156 7.97 4.13 -0.13
N SER A 157 6.95 3.32 0.18
CA SER A 157 6.97 1.88 -0.10
C SER A 157 7.12 1.56 -1.60
N GLY A 158 6.62 2.43 -2.48
CA GLY A 158 6.79 2.33 -3.94
C GLY A 158 8.13 2.81 -4.49
N LEU A 159 8.95 3.54 -3.72
CA LEU A 159 10.34 3.92 -4.10
C LEU A 159 11.40 3.06 -3.42
N ALA A 160 11.07 2.51 -2.27
CA ALA A 160 12.00 1.76 -1.45
C ALA A 160 12.41 0.48 -2.17
N ILE A 161 13.69 0.38 -2.55
CA ILE A 161 14.29 -0.79 -3.21
C ILE A 161 14.08 -2.07 -2.36
N VAL A 162 13.99 -1.90 -1.03
CA VAL A 162 13.67 -2.96 -0.08
C VAL A 162 12.33 -2.62 0.57
N SER A 163 11.23 -3.13 0.01
CA SER A 163 9.89 -3.01 0.57
C SER A 163 9.09 -4.29 0.36
N THR A 164 8.00 -4.45 1.13
CA THR A 164 7.07 -5.58 0.99
C THR A 164 6.41 -5.61 -0.39
N TRP A 165 6.24 -4.45 -1.02
CA TRP A 165 5.61 -4.31 -2.34
C TRP A 165 6.57 -4.58 -3.49
N VAL A 166 7.83 -4.18 -3.40
CA VAL A 166 8.79 -4.29 -4.52
C VAL A 166 9.01 -5.74 -4.94
N ALA A 167 9.02 -6.70 -4.00
CA ALA A 167 9.17 -8.11 -4.34
C ALA A 167 8.03 -8.64 -5.23
N GLY A 168 6.78 -8.29 -4.90
CA GLY A 168 5.61 -8.66 -5.71
C GLY A 168 5.60 -7.93 -7.05
N GLU A 169 5.99 -6.66 -7.07
CA GLU A 169 6.05 -5.87 -8.30
C GLU A 169 7.08 -6.41 -9.30
N ILE A 170 8.29 -6.75 -8.82
CA ILE A 170 9.32 -7.38 -9.66
C ILE A 170 8.81 -8.71 -10.22
N GLY A 171 8.11 -9.50 -9.41
CA GLY A 171 7.47 -10.75 -9.85
C GLY A 171 6.48 -10.51 -10.99
N TYR A 172 5.54 -9.56 -10.82
CA TYR A 172 4.57 -9.23 -11.86
C TYR A 172 5.19 -8.68 -13.13
N ILE A 173 6.24 -7.87 -13.00
CA ILE A 173 7.02 -7.37 -14.13
C ILE A 173 7.64 -8.57 -14.87
N GLN A 174 8.32 -9.46 -14.14
CA GLN A 174 8.99 -10.62 -14.71
C GLN A 174 8.02 -11.58 -15.39
N ASP A 175 6.86 -11.86 -14.79
CA ASP A 175 5.80 -12.69 -15.38
C ASP A 175 5.21 -12.06 -16.64
N GLY A 176 4.97 -10.75 -16.60
CA GLY A 176 4.48 -10.00 -17.75
C GLY A 176 5.46 -10.02 -18.93
N PHE A 177 6.75 -9.84 -18.66
CA PHE A 177 7.79 -9.92 -19.68
C PHE A 177 8.00 -11.35 -20.17
N ALA A 178 7.93 -12.38 -19.31
CA ALA A 178 8.03 -13.77 -19.74
C ALA A 178 6.93 -14.16 -20.75
N GLN A 179 5.73 -13.61 -20.61
CA GLN A 179 4.65 -13.78 -21.58
C GLN A 179 4.93 -13.09 -22.91
N LEU A 180 5.63 -11.96 -22.89
CA LEU A 180 6.06 -11.22 -24.09
C LEU A 180 7.32 -11.81 -24.73
N ASP A 181 8.15 -12.51 -23.96
CA ASP A 181 9.38 -13.13 -24.44
C ASP A 181 9.09 -14.31 -25.38
N ALA A 182 7.91 -14.93 -25.24
CA ALA A 182 7.33 -15.81 -26.26
C ALA A 182 7.17 -15.14 -27.65
N ALA A 183 7.25 -13.80 -27.73
CA ALA A 183 7.27 -13.00 -28.95
C ALA A 183 8.68 -12.56 -29.40
N GLY A 184 9.75 -13.01 -28.74
CA GLY A 184 11.15 -12.84 -29.18
C GLY A 184 11.92 -11.65 -28.59
N LEU A 185 11.60 -11.25 -27.35
CA LEU A 185 12.15 -10.04 -26.72
C LEU A 185 13.34 -10.26 -25.76
N GLY A 186 13.94 -11.44 -25.66
CA GLY A 186 15.05 -11.72 -24.74
C GLY A 186 14.67 -11.62 -23.25
N SER A 187 15.40 -12.37 -22.41
CA SER A 187 15.13 -12.40 -20.97
C SER A 187 15.37 -11.02 -20.34
N VAL A 188 14.30 -10.34 -19.96
CA VAL A 188 14.36 -9.02 -19.29
C VAL A 188 14.51 -9.23 -17.78
N ASP A 189 15.49 -8.57 -17.16
CA ASP A 189 15.64 -8.53 -15.71
C ASP A 189 14.56 -7.60 -15.10
N GLY A 190 13.60 -8.18 -14.39
CA GLY A 190 12.50 -7.44 -13.76
C GLY A 190 12.99 -6.39 -12.75
N PHE A 191 14.14 -6.63 -12.10
CA PHE A 191 14.74 -5.66 -11.18
C PHE A 191 15.29 -4.44 -11.93
N ALA A 192 15.98 -4.64 -13.06
CA ALA A 192 16.49 -3.55 -13.88
C ALA A 192 15.35 -2.65 -14.40
N VAL A 193 14.27 -3.26 -14.90
CA VAL A 193 13.08 -2.52 -15.33
C VAL A 193 12.45 -1.75 -14.17
N PHE A 194 12.32 -2.38 -12.99
CA PHE A 194 11.80 -1.70 -11.82
C PHE A 194 12.60 -0.42 -11.51
N VAL A 195 13.93 -0.48 -11.51
CA VAL A 195 14.80 0.68 -11.28
C VAL A 195 14.61 1.75 -12.36
N GLU A 196 14.52 1.37 -13.63
CA GLU A 196 14.26 2.30 -14.74
C GLU A 196 12.89 2.97 -14.65
N THR A 197 11.90 2.34 -14.02
CA THR A 197 10.57 2.92 -13.85
C THR A 197 10.52 4.00 -12.77
N ILE A 198 11.47 4.02 -11.81
CA ILE A 198 11.46 4.93 -10.64
C ILE A 198 11.25 6.40 -11.03
N PRO A 199 11.96 6.99 -12.02
CA PRO A 199 11.76 8.38 -12.43
C PRO A 199 10.37 8.66 -13.02
N TYR A 200 9.68 7.64 -13.53
CA TYR A 200 8.35 7.75 -14.13
C TYR A 200 7.21 7.57 -13.11
N ARG A 201 7.53 7.33 -11.82
CA ARG A 201 6.54 7.21 -10.74
C ARG A 201 6.08 8.60 -10.28
N PHE A 202 5.47 9.35 -11.19
CA PHE A 202 5.09 10.76 -11.00
C PHE A 202 4.25 10.99 -9.75
N TYR A 203 3.23 10.14 -9.50
CA TYR A 203 2.40 10.26 -8.31
C TYR A 203 3.22 10.22 -7.02
N VAL A 204 4.13 9.25 -6.94
CA VAL A 204 4.95 9.00 -5.76
C VAL A 204 5.92 10.17 -5.51
N LEU A 205 6.64 10.58 -6.56
CA LEU A 205 7.58 11.69 -6.50
C LEU A 205 6.87 13.01 -6.14
N TYR A 206 5.71 13.27 -6.76
CA TYR A 206 4.95 14.49 -6.52
C TYR A 206 4.30 14.48 -5.15
N ALA A 207 3.75 13.37 -4.66
CA ALA A 207 3.18 13.29 -3.32
C ALA A 207 4.26 13.59 -2.26
N LEU A 208 5.44 12.97 -2.38
CA LEU A 208 6.54 13.19 -1.44
C LEU A 208 7.10 14.62 -1.48
N ALA A 209 7.08 15.27 -2.64
CA ALA A 209 7.44 16.69 -2.76
C ALA A 209 6.31 17.62 -2.26
N PHE A 210 5.05 17.24 -2.45
CA PHE A 210 3.90 18.07 -2.14
C PHE A 210 3.64 18.18 -0.64
N VAL A 211 3.89 17.12 0.12
CA VAL A 211 3.79 17.16 1.59
C VAL A 211 4.67 18.27 2.23
N PRO A 212 5.99 18.36 1.99
CA PRO A 212 6.81 19.42 2.55
C PRO A 212 6.45 20.79 1.99
N MET A 213 6.00 20.89 0.72
CA MET A 213 5.47 22.16 0.19
C MET A 213 4.27 22.66 0.98
N VAL A 214 3.27 21.80 1.23
CA VAL A 214 2.09 22.13 2.05
C VAL A 214 2.51 22.49 3.48
N ALA A 215 3.47 21.76 4.06
CA ALA A 215 3.96 22.00 5.40
C ALA A 215 4.71 23.33 5.56
N LEU A 216 5.51 23.73 4.56
CA LEU A 216 6.27 24.97 4.57
C LEU A 216 5.39 26.19 4.25
N LEU A 217 4.54 26.06 3.24
CA LEU A 217 3.66 27.13 2.77
C LEU A 217 2.44 27.35 3.67
N ASN A 218 2.10 26.39 4.54
CA ASN A 218 0.84 26.36 5.33
C ASN A 218 -0.40 26.58 4.45
N ARG A 219 -0.35 26.08 3.20
CA ARG A 219 -1.47 26.17 2.26
C ARG A 219 -2.20 24.84 2.23
N ASP A 220 -3.07 24.68 3.22
CA ASP A 220 -4.00 23.56 3.29
C ASP A 220 -5.09 23.71 2.23
N PHE A 221 -5.64 22.58 1.75
CA PHE A 221 -6.60 22.55 0.66
C PHE A 221 -7.83 21.70 1.00
N GLY A 222 -8.93 21.94 0.30
CA GLY A 222 -10.15 21.13 0.37
C GLY A 222 -10.73 21.02 1.80
N PRO A 223 -11.29 19.84 2.17
CA PRO A 223 -11.82 19.59 3.50
C PRO A 223 -10.77 19.71 4.62
N MET A 224 -9.50 19.40 4.33
CA MET A 224 -8.39 19.50 5.30
C MET A 224 -8.20 20.94 5.79
N TRP A 225 -8.33 21.92 4.88
CA TRP A 225 -8.24 23.34 5.26
C TRP A 225 -9.29 23.74 6.30
N ARG A 226 -10.53 23.24 6.18
CA ARG A 226 -11.60 23.51 7.17
C ARG A 226 -11.26 22.92 8.52
N ALA A 227 -10.82 21.65 8.54
CA ALA A 227 -10.42 20.96 9.76
C ALA A 227 -9.23 21.64 10.47
N GLU A 228 -8.24 22.11 9.71
CA GLU A 228 -7.12 22.90 10.25
C GLU A 228 -7.61 24.21 10.88
N ARG A 229 -8.52 24.92 10.21
CA ARG A 229 -9.05 26.19 10.72
C ARG A 229 -9.84 25.99 12.01
N GLU A 230 -10.67 24.95 12.08
CA GLU A 230 -11.41 24.59 13.29
C GLU A 230 -10.47 24.23 14.45
N THR A 231 -9.42 23.44 14.18
CA THR A 231 -8.43 23.05 15.21
C THR A 231 -7.63 24.24 15.73
N LEU A 232 -7.43 25.28 14.92
CA LEU A 232 -6.76 26.51 15.33
C LEU A 232 -7.62 27.40 16.23
N LEU A 233 -8.94 27.36 16.04
CA LEU A 233 -9.92 28.18 16.77
C LEU A 233 -10.36 27.56 18.10
N ALA A 234 -10.16 26.26 18.28
CA ALA A 234 -10.33 25.54 19.55
C ALA A 234 -9.17 25.80 20.54
#